data_AF-A0A4P6XJX2-F1
#
_entry.id   AF-A0A4P6XJX2-F1
#
_cell.length_a   1.000
_cell.length_b   1.000
_cell.length_c   1.000
_cell.angle_alpha   90.00
_cell.angle_beta   90.00
_cell.angle_gamma   90.00
#
_symmetry.space_group_name_H-M   'P 1'
#
loop_
_entity.id
_entity.type
_entity.pdbx_description
1 polymer ?
#
loop_
_entity_poly.entity_id
_entity_poly.type
_entity_poly.pdbx_seq_one_letter_code
_entity_poly.pdbx_strand_id
1 'polypeptide(L)'
;MLGPMFIPFDIFQLLSSLEVARHIYLRKSIYGISLDFALYSWVWAGTHALANSLYTFLPTIHSQYAARNPLFPGIPFSMSLTFLSLLQFCVCTVIARKCFYGLKTQEKLSVVCKTVLGCSFSVLMWFFWLYCHGRATINALDLADCLHNIGSIAMASRLIPQASLNWFLDTFVLSRAFLLLQLFSVASGSFALLSAHLGGTKWYELPISLPSQAVLATTWCALAVLVVQRKKYSSNVIISLNR
;
A
#
# COMPACT_ATOMS: atom_id res chain seq x y z
N MET A 1 -11.75 -20.86 -5.24
CA MET A 1 -12.07 -19.52 -5.78
C MET A 1 -12.10 -18.51 -4.63
N LEU A 2 -10.95 -17.96 -4.23
CA LEU A 2 -10.86 -17.02 -3.10
C LEU A 2 -10.55 -15.57 -3.52
N GLY A 3 -10.13 -15.36 -4.77
CA GLY A 3 -9.96 -14.04 -5.36
C GLY A 3 -11.11 -13.05 -5.07
N PRO A 4 -12.39 -13.46 -5.12
CA PRO A 4 -13.51 -12.55 -4.85
C PRO A 4 -13.55 -12.00 -3.42
N MET A 5 -13.02 -12.73 -2.43
CA MET A 5 -13.10 -12.32 -1.02
C MET A 5 -12.19 -11.13 -0.70
N PHE A 6 -11.17 -10.88 -1.53
CA PHE A 6 -10.20 -9.81 -1.31
C PHE A 6 -10.43 -8.59 -2.20
N ILE A 7 -11.32 -8.68 -3.19
CA ILE A 7 -11.75 -7.53 -3.99
C ILE A 7 -12.27 -6.36 -3.11
N PRO A 8 -13.07 -6.60 -2.04
CA PRO A 8 -13.51 -5.51 -1.15
C PRO A 8 -12.34 -4.76 -0.49
N PHE A 9 -11.26 -5.47 -0.13
CA PHE A 9 -10.08 -4.87 0.47
C PHE A 9 -9.49 -3.79 -0.43
N ASP A 10 -9.23 -4.14 -1.69
CA ASP A 10 -8.65 -3.25 -2.70
C ASP A 10 -9.59 -2.14 -3.14
N ILE A 11 -10.90 -2.42 -3.25
CA ILE A 11 -11.91 -1.39 -3.55
C ILE A 11 -11.91 -0.33 -2.44
N PHE A 12 -11.95 -0.73 -1.17
CA PHE A 12 -11.94 0.23 -0.08
C PHE A 12 -10.62 1.01 0.01
N GLN A 13 -9.48 0.38 -0.32
CA GLN A 13 -8.20 1.09 -0.47
C GLN A 13 -8.26 2.16 -1.58
N LEU A 14 -8.81 1.80 -2.74
CA LEU A 14 -8.97 2.71 -3.87
C LEU A 14 -9.87 3.89 -3.53
N LEU A 15 -11.04 3.62 -2.96
CA LEU A 15 -11.99 4.65 -2.53
C LEU A 15 -11.37 5.58 -1.48
N SER A 16 -10.60 5.05 -0.53
CA SER A 16 -9.92 5.89 0.45
C SER A 16 -8.86 6.80 -0.20
N SER A 17 -8.15 6.32 -1.21
CA SER A 17 -7.14 7.10 -1.93
C SER A 17 -7.81 8.17 -2.79
N LEU A 18 -8.95 7.86 -3.41
CA LEU A 18 -9.79 8.82 -4.11
C LEU A 18 -10.30 9.92 -3.16
N GLU A 19 -10.64 9.60 -1.91
CA GLU A 19 -11.03 10.59 -0.92
C GLU A 19 -9.88 11.56 -0.57
N VAL A 20 -8.64 11.09 -0.51
CA VAL A 20 -7.46 11.96 -0.34
C VAL A 20 -7.29 12.85 -1.57
N ALA A 21 -7.35 12.28 -2.78
CA ALA A 21 -7.24 13.04 -4.02
C ALA A 21 -8.34 14.12 -4.14
N ARG A 22 -9.58 13.76 -3.79
CA ARG A 22 -10.73 14.66 -3.73
C ARG A 22 -10.51 15.78 -2.72
N HIS A 23 -9.99 15.46 -1.54
CA HIS A 23 -9.67 16.46 -0.52
C HIS A 23 -8.64 17.48 -1.04
N ILE A 24 -7.55 17.02 -1.63
CA ILE A 24 -6.52 17.89 -2.23
C ILE A 24 -7.12 18.77 -3.32
N TYR A 25 -7.94 18.19 -4.20
CA TYR A 25 -8.57 18.91 -5.30
C TYR A 25 -9.51 20.02 -4.81
N LEU A 26 -10.39 19.70 -3.85
CA LEU A 26 -11.36 20.65 -3.32
C LEU A 26 -10.71 21.75 -2.47
N ARG A 27 -9.73 21.41 -1.63
CA ARG A 27 -9.04 22.37 -0.76
C ARG A 27 -7.95 23.15 -1.49
N LYS A 28 -7.51 22.70 -2.68
CA LYS A 28 -6.36 23.24 -3.42
C LYS A 28 -5.11 23.37 -2.54
N SER A 29 -4.98 22.48 -1.55
CA SER A 29 -3.93 22.50 -0.54
C SER A 29 -3.59 21.07 -0.13
N ILE A 30 -2.32 20.86 0.20
CA ILE A 30 -1.79 19.61 0.78
C ILE A 30 -1.50 19.75 2.27
N TYR A 31 -1.93 20.85 2.90
CA TYR A 31 -1.75 21.06 4.33
C TYR A 31 -2.36 19.90 5.13
N GLY A 32 -1.57 19.32 6.04
CA GLY A 32 -1.99 18.19 6.88
C GLY A 32 -1.96 16.82 6.20
N ILE A 33 -1.42 16.71 4.99
CA ILE A 33 -1.13 15.43 4.33
C ILE A 33 0.38 15.23 4.33
N SER A 34 0.84 14.14 4.96
CA SER A 34 2.28 13.87 5.02
C SER A 34 2.85 13.51 3.66
N LEU A 35 4.00 14.11 3.31
CA LEU A 35 4.72 13.77 2.08
C LEU A 35 5.20 12.33 2.09
N ASP A 36 5.61 11.82 3.25
CA ASP A 36 6.02 10.43 3.41
C ASP A 36 4.84 9.49 3.17
N PHE A 37 3.64 9.82 3.67
CA PHE A 37 2.41 9.06 3.38
C PHE A 37 2.13 8.99 1.88
N ALA A 38 2.26 10.12 1.17
CA ALA A 38 2.06 10.17 -0.28
C ALA A 38 3.11 9.34 -1.03
N LEU A 39 4.38 9.43 -0.62
CA LEU A 39 5.49 8.68 -1.22
C LEU A 39 5.35 7.17 -0.99
N TYR A 40 5.11 6.73 0.25
CA TYR A 40 4.89 5.32 0.54
C TYR A 40 3.68 4.77 -0.20
N SER A 41 2.59 5.54 -0.29
CA SER A 41 1.40 5.12 -1.05
C SER A 41 1.69 4.96 -2.54
N TRP A 42 2.50 5.84 -3.11
CA TRP A 42 2.94 5.74 -4.50
C TRP A 42 3.88 4.55 -4.75
N VAL A 43 4.87 4.34 -3.89
CA VAL A 43 5.81 3.21 -3.97
C VAL A 43 5.06 1.88 -3.83
N TRP A 44 4.18 1.77 -2.83
CA TRP A 44 3.33 0.59 -2.65
C TRP A 44 2.51 0.31 -3.91
N ALA A 45 1.71 1.27 -4.36
CA ALA A 45 0.80 1.07 -5.48
C ALA A 45 1.57 0.74 -6.77
N GLY A 46 2.70 1.40 -7.03
CA GLY A 46 3.52 1.17 -8.23
C GLY A 46 4.20 -0.18 -8.24
N THR A 47 4.82 -0.58 -7.12
CA THR A 47 5.52 -1.87 -7.03
C THR A 47 4.54 -3.04 -7.04
N HIS A 48 3.38 -2.94 -6.38
CA HIS A 48 2.32 -3.95 -6.46
C HIS A 48 1.70 -4.03 -7.85
N ALA A 49 1.42 -2.90 -8.51
CA ALA A 49 0.90 -2.89 -9.88
C ALA A 49 1.88 -3.55 -10.87
N LEU A 50 3.17 -3.26 -10.73
CA LEU A 50 4.21 -3.85 -11.55
C LEU A 50 4.34 -5.36 -11.27
N ALA A 51 4.46 -5.76 -9.99
CA ALA A 51 4.55 -7.16 -9.60
C ALA A 51 3.33 -7.97 -10.09
N ASN A 52 2.11 -7.47 -9.85
CA ASN A 52 0.88 -8.12 -10.31
C ASN A 52 0.84 -8.25 -11.84
N SER A 53 1.28 -7.23 -12.57
CA SER A 53 1.36 -7.30 -14.03
C SER A 53 2.37 -8.35 -14.49
N LEU A 54 3.52 -8.43 -13.82
CA LEU A 54 4.54 -9.45 -14.08
C LEU A 54 3.99 -10.87 -13.86
N TYR A 55 3.34 -11.13 -12.72
CA TYR A 55 2.68 -12.42 -12.45
C TYR A 55 1.53 -12.73 -13.41
N THR A 56 0.83 -11.72 -13.92
CA THR A 56 -0.34 -11.92 -14.78
C THR A 56 0.07 -12.19 -16.22
N PHE A 57 1.02 -11.42 -16.76
CA PHE A 57 1.26 -11.34 -18.20
C PHE A 57 2.56 -11.97 -18.69
N LEU A 58 3.53 -12.25 -17.82
CA LEU A 58 4.85 -12.73 -18.26
C LEU A 58 4.95 -14.27 -18.19
N PRO A 59 4.97 -14.99 -19.34
CA PRO A 59 4.99 -16.45 -19.35
C PRO A 59 6.26 -17.04 -18.72
N THR A 60 7.37 -16.30 -18.80
CA THR A 60 8.65 -16.67 -18.17
C THR A 60 8.53 -16.80 -16.66
N ILE A 61 7.69 -15.98 -16.01
CA ILE A 61 7.46 -16.08 -14.57
C ILE A 61 6.63 -17.32 -14.25
N HIS A 62 5.67 -17.68 -15.11
CA HIS A 62 4.86 -18.89 -14.94
C HIS A 62 5.71 -20.15 -15.04
N SER A 63 6.59 -20.23 -16.03
CA SER A 63 7.49 -21.39 -16.18
C SER A 63 8.49 -21.50 -15.04
N GLN A 64 9.06 -20.38 -14.59
CA GLN A 64 9.97 -20.34 -13.44
C GLN A 64 9.27 -20.72 -12.14
N TYR A 65 8.03 -20.26 -11.94
CA TYR A 65 7.22 -20.62 -10.78
C TYR A 65 6.86 -22.11 -10.78
N ALA A 66 6.45 -22.65 -11.92
CA ALA A 66 6.14 -24.07 -12.07
C ALA A 66 7.37 -24.97 -11.82
N ALA A 67 8.55 -24.55 -12.27
CA ALA A 67 9.80 -25.24 -11.98
C ALA A 67 10.17 -25.19 -10.49
N ARG A 68 9.89 -24.08 -9.81
CA ARG A 68 10.15 -23.91 -8.37
C ARG A 68 9.14 -24.65 -7.49
N ASN A 69 7.89 -24.75 -7.94
CA ASN A 69 6.77 -25.38 -7.23
C ASN A 69 6.14 -26.50 -8.05
N PRO A 70 6.81 -27.64 -8.25
CA PRO A 70 6.33 -28.70 -9.16
C PRO A 70 5.02 -29.35 -8.70
N LEU A 71 4.73 -29.33 -7.39
CA LEU A 71 3.47 -29.85 -6.84
C LEU A 71 2.28 -28.92 -7.13
N PHE A 72 2.52 -27.62 -7.28
CA PHE A 72 1.50 -26.59 -7.48
C PHE A 72 1.97 -25.58 -8.52
N PRO A 73 1.99 -25.95 -9.82
CA PRO A 73 2.65 -25.15 -10.84
C PRO A 73 1.88 -23.89 -11.23
N GLY A 74 0.60 -23.78 -10.85
CA GLY A 74 -0.24 -22.63 -11.16
C GLY A 74 0.02 -21.47 -10.21
N ILE A 75 0.26 -20.28 -10.77
CA ILE A 75 0.30 -19.03 -10.00
C ILE A 75 -1.14 -18.62 -9.68
N PRO A 76 -1.52 -18.46 -8.41
CA PRO A 76 -2.84 -17.93 -8.06
C PRO A 76 -2.84 -16.41 -8.30
N PHE A 77 -3.29 -15.97 -9.49
CA PHE A 77 -3.48 -14.56 -9.81
C PHE A 77 -4.95 -14.23 -10.11
N SER A 78 -5.30 -12.95 -10.07
CA SER A 78 -6.64 -12.46 -10.41
C SER A 78 -6.56 -11.20 -11.25
N MET A 79 -7.12 -11.25 -12.46
CA MET A 79 -7.19 -10.10 -13.38
C MET A 79 -7.85 -8.89 -12.74
N SER A 80 -8.89 -9.10 -11.92
CA SER A 80 -9.59 -8.03 -11.21
C SER A 80 -8.68 -7.32 -10.21
N LEU A 81 -7.86 -8.08 -9.46
CA LEU A 81 -6.91 -7.51 -8.50
C LEU A 81 -5.78 -6.77 -9.23
N THR A 82 -5.29 -7.32 -10.34
CA THR A 82 -4.31 -6.63 -11.19
C THR A 82 -4.87 -5.30 -11.71
N PHE A 83 -6.11 -5.29 -12.22
CA PHE A 83 -6.76 -4.06 -12.68
C PHE A 83 -6.94 -3.02 -11.56
N LEU A 84 -7.41 -3.45 -10.38
CA LEU A 84 -7.55 -2.56 -9.22
C LEU A 84 -6.20 -1.98 -8.79
N SER A 85 -5.12 -2.78 -8.82
CA SER A 85 -3.77 -2.29 -8.49
C SER A 85 -3.26 -1.24 -9.48
N LEU A 86 -3.57 -1.37 -10.77
CA LEU A 86 -3.27 -0.36 -11.78
C LEU A 86 -4.05 0.95 -11.53
N LEU A 87 -5.34 0.85 -11.23
CA LEU A 87 -6.16 2.03 -10.88
C LEU A 87 -5.63 2.72 -9.61
N GLN A 88 -5.29 1.94 -8.59
CA GLN A 88 -4.69 2.42 -7.35
C GLN A 88 -3.38 3.18 -7.64
N PHE A 89 -2.53 2.66 -8.53
CA PHE A 89 -1.31 3.33 -8.94
C PHE A 89 -1.57 4.65 -9.68
N CYS A 90 -2.56 4.70 -10.58
CA CYS A 90 -2.97 5.93 -11.25
C CYS A 90 -3.40 7.00 -10.23
N VAL A 91 -4.26 6.65 -9.26
CA VAL A 91 -4.72 7.57 -8.22
C VAL A 91 -3.56 8.05 -7.35
N CYS A 92 -2.69 7.14 -6.89
CA CYS A 92 -1.53 7.50 -6.09
C CYS A 92 -0.54 8.39 -6.86
N THR A 93 -0.40 8.20 -8.17
CA THR A 93 0.43 9.05 -9.03
C THR A 93 -0.11 10.48 -9.10
N VAL A 94 -1.44 10.65 -9.17
CA VAL A 94 -2.06 11.97 -9.10
C VAL A 94 -1.80 12.64 -7.74
N ILE A 95 -1.96 11.90 -6.64
CA ILE A 95 -1.68 12.40 -5.28
C ILE A 95 -0.21 12.81 -5.15
N ALA A 96 0.72 11.92 -5.49
CA ALA A 96 2.16 12.18 -5.42
C ALA A 96 2.54 13.40 -6.27
N ARG A 97 2.03 13.50 -7.51
CA ARG A 97 2.29 14.66 -8.38
C ARG A 97 1.84 15.97 -7.72
N LYS A 98 0.68 15.99 -7.06
CA LYS A 98 0.19 17.18 -6.35
C LYS A 98 1.04 17.50 -5.13
N CYS A 99 1.44 16.50 -4.35
CA CYS A 99 2.27 16.66 -3.16
C CYS A 99 3.70 17.15 -3.46
N PHE A 100 4.35 16.63 -4.50
CA PHE A 100 5.75 16.93 -4.78
C PHE A 100 6.00 18.08 -5.77
N TYR A 101 5.09 18.30 -6.72
CA TYR A 101 5.31 19.26 -7.81
C TYR A 101 4.19 20.28 -7.96
N GLY A 102 2.98 19.99 -7.49
CA GLY A 102 1.80 20.81 -7.75
C GLY A 102 1.54 21.91 -6.73
N LEU A 103 1.85 21.68 -5.46
CA LEU A 103 1.49 22.57 -4.36
C LEU A 103 2.71 22.80 -3.46
N LYS A 104 2.92 24.04 -3.03
CA LYS A 104 4.02 24.37 -2.12
C LYS A 104 3.76 23.74 -0.75
N THR A 105 4.78 23.10 -0.21
CA THR A 105 4.79 22.51 1.13
C THR A 105 6.03 22.95 1.89
N GLN A 106 5.87 23.13 3.20
CA GLN A 106 6.99 23.38 4.13
C GLN A 106 7.51 22.06 4.73
N GLU A 107 6.76 20.96 4.60
CA GLU A 107 7.17 19.64 5.05
C GLU A 107 8.28 19.10 4.14
N LYS A 108 9.30 18.52 4.74
CA LYS A 108 10.37 17.80 4.04
C LYS A 108 10.19 16.31 4.29
N LEU A 109 10.58 15.51 3.30
CA LEU A 109 10.64 14.05 3.46
C LEU A 109 11.48 13.67 4.68
N SER A 110 10.92 12.82 5.55
CA SER A 110 11.61 12.43 6.78
C SER A 110 12.84 11.58 6.49
N VAL A 111 13.79 11.61 7.43
CA VAL A 111 14.99 10.75 7.36
C VAL A 111 14.59 9.29 7.39
N VAL A 112 13.62 8.91 8.22
CA VAL A 112 13.11 7.54 8.32
C VAL A 112 12.57 7.05 6.97
N CYS A 113 11.74 7.87 6.30
CA CYS A 113 11.21 7.53 4.98
C CYS A 113 12.33 7.33 3.95
N LYS A 114 13.29 8.25 3.89
CA LYS A 114 14.45 8.16 2.99
C LYS A 114 15.30 6.92 3.26
N THR A 115 15.55 6.58 4.52
CA THR A 115 16.34 5.40 4.90
C THR A 115 15.61 4.12 4.49
N VAL A 116 14.33 3.98 4.83
CA VAL A 116 13.56 2.77 4.48
C VAL A 116 13.47 2.59 2.97
N LEU A 117 13.13 3.64 2.22
CA LEU A 117 13.04 3.57 0.76
C LEU A 117 14.41 3.39 0.10
N GLY A 118 15.44 4.03 0.65
CA GLY A 118 16.82 3.85 0.22
C GLY A 118 17.29 2.41 0.36
N CYS A 119 17.08 1.79 1.52
CA CYS A 119 17.39 0.38 1.75
C CYS A 119 16.62 -0.54 0.80
N SER A 120 15.31 -0.34 0.66
CA SER A 120 14.48 -1.11 -0.28
C SER A 120 14.96 -0.98 -1.72
N PHE A 121 15.30 0.24 -2.16
CA PHE A 121 15.82 0.49 -3.50
C PHE A 121 17.20 -0.13 -3.71
N SER A 122 18.10 -0.05 -2.74
CA SER A 122 19.42 -0.69 -2.79
C SER A 122 19.30 -2.21 -2.95
N VAL A 123 18.38 -2.85 -2.22
CA VAL A 123 18.10 -4.29 -2.36
C VAL A 123 17.59 -4.59 -3.77
N LEU A 124 16.64 -3.80 -4.29
CA LEU A 124 16.11 -3.98 -5.64
C LEU A 124 17.21 -3.86 -6.71
N MET A 125 18.06 -2.84 -6.60
CA MET A 125 19.18 -2.63 -7.53
C MET A 125 20.20 -3.77 -7.46
N TRP A 126 20.45 -4.31 -6.28
CA TRP A 126 21.32 -5.48 -6.11
C TRP A 126 20.75 -6.72 -6.81
N PHE A 127 19.45 -7.02 -6.62
CA PHE A 127 18.77 -8.11 -7.34
C PHE A 127 18.78 -7.91 -8.86
N PHE A 128 18.52 -6.68 -9.31
CA PHE A 128 18.55 -6.34 -10.73
C PHE A 128 19.95 -6.49 -11.34
N TRP A 129 20.99 -6.04 -10.62
CA TRP A 129 22.38 -6.21 -11.03
C TRP A 129 22.77 -7.68 -11.17
N LEU A 130 22.39 -8.52 -10.20
CA LEU A 130 22.60 -9.98 -10.24
C LEU A 130 21.90 -10.62 -11.45
N TYR A 131 20.63 -10.25 -11.69
CA TYR A 131 19.86 -10.69 -12.85
C TYR A 131 20.55 -10.34 -14.18
N CYS A 132 21.00 -9.07 -14.34
CA CYS A 132 21.66 -8.63 -15.58
C CYS A 132 23.01 -9.31 -15.85
N HIS A 133 23.75 -9.72 -14.81
CA HIS A 133 25.06 -10.36 -14.97
C HIS A 133 24.97 -11.89 -15.02
N GLY A 134 23.76 -12.46 -15.01
CA GLY A 134 23.55 -13.91 -14.97
C GLY A 134 24.23 -14.57 -13.75
N ARG A 135 24.49 -13.79 -12.70
CA ARG A 135 25.19 -14.24 -11.50
C ARG A 135 24.16 -14.43 -10.41
N ALA A 136 24.06 -15.66 -9.92
CA ALA A 136 22.98 -16.20 -9.09
C ALA A 136 21.78 -16.69 -9.90
N THR A 137 21.14 -17.74 -9.40
CA THR A 137 19.86 -18.32 -9.84
C THR A 137 18.67 -17.36 -9.72
N ILE A 138 18.94 -16.04 -9.69
CA ILE A 138 17.94 -14.99 -9.57
C ILE A 138 17.28 -14.82 -10.92
N ASN A 139 16.00 -15.14 -10.93
CA ASN A 139 15.15 -15.19 -12.09
C ASN A 139 14.19 -14.00 -12.10
N ALA A 140 13.44 -13.84 -13.20
CA ALA A 140 12.42 -12.79 -13.29
C ALA A 140 11.36 -12.91 -12.18
N LEU A 141 11.07 -14.15 -11.73
CA LEU A 141 10.23 -14.43 -10.57
C LEU A 141 10.74 -13.77 -9.28
N ASP A 142 12.05 -13.83 -9.01
CA ASP A 142 12.64 -13.26 -7.79
C ASP A 142 12.57 -11.72 -7.78
N LEU A 143 12.66 -11.11 -8.96
CA LEU A 143 12.49 -9.67 -9.11
C LEU A 143 11.03 -9.26 -8.84
N ALA A 144 10.05 -10.05 -9.30
CA ALA A 144 8.64 -9.83 -9.02
C ALA A 144 8.34 -9.99 -7.51
N ASP A 145 8.89 -11.03 -6.87
CA ASP A 145 8.77 -11.26 -5.43
C ASP A 145 9.39 -10.09 -4.63
N CYS A 146 10.56 -9.59 -5.06
CA CYS A 146 11.23 -8.44 -4.46
C CYS A 146 10.38 -7.17 -4.55
N LEU A 147 9.81 -6.87 -5.73
CA LEU A 147 8.90 -5.75 -5.92
C LEU A 147 7.66 -5.86 -5.02
N HIS A 148 7.05 -7.04 -4.96
CA HIS A 148 5.89 -7.27 -4.09
C HIS A 148 6.23 -7.01 -2.62
N ASN A 149 7.39 -7.49 -2.14
CA ASN A 149 7.85 -7.27 -0.77
C ASN A 149 8.11 -5.80 -0.45
N ILE A 150 8.75 -5.05 -1.35
CA ILE A 150 8.94 -3.60 -1.20
C ILE A 150 7.59 -2.89 -1.08
N GLY A 151 6.63 -3.28 -1.93
CA GLY A 151 5.28 -2.73 -1.87
C GLY A 151 4.58 -3.02 -0.55
N SER A 152 4.74 -4.23 -0.02
CA SER A 152 4.17 -4.64 1.27
C SER A 152 4.79 -3.85 2.44
N ILE A 153 6.11 -3.61 2.44
CA ILE A 153 6.77 -2.76 3.44
C ILE A 153 6.25 -1.31 3.36
N ALA A 154 6.13 -0.76 2.15
CA ALA A 154 5.62 0.58 1.94
C ALA A 154 4.16 0.71 2.40
N MET A 155 3.32 -0.30 2.11
CA MET A 155 1.93 -0.36 2.53
C MET A 155 1.78 -0.40 4.05
N ALA A 156 2.58 -1.23 4.72
CA ALA A 156 2.61 -1.31 6.19
C ALA A 156 3.02 0.01 6.84
N SER A 157 3.94 0.74 6.20
CA SER A 157 4.53 1.96 6.74
C SER A 157 3.73 3.22 6.47
N ARG A 158 2.94 3.28 5.39
CA ARG A 158 2.39 4.54 4.86
C ARG A 158 1.58 5.36 5.85
N LEU A 159 0.80 4.74 6.75
CA LEU A 159 -0.07 5.45 7.69
C LEU A 159 0.70 6.01 8.91
N ILE A 160 1.89 5.49 9.20
CA ILE A 160 2.69 5.89 10.37
C ILE A 160 3.14 7.35 10.26
N PRO A 161 3.71 7.83 9.14
CA PRO A 161 4.07 9.24 9.00
C PRO A 161 2.86 10.19 9.11
N GLN A 162 1.69 9.77 8.64
CA GLN A 162 0.49 10.58 8.77
C GLN A 162 0.05 10.72 10.23
N ALA A 163 0.11 9.64 11.02
CA ALA A 163 -0.14 9.71 12.45
C ALA A 163 0.89 10.60 13.15
N SER A 164 2.16 10.51 12.74
CA SER A 164 3.22 11.38 13.25
C SER A 164 2.97 12.85 12.93
N LEU A 165 2.58 13.18 11.69
CA LEU A 165 2.30 14.56 11.27
C LEU A 165 1.16 15.17 12.09
N ASN A 166 0.08 14.41 12.30
CA ASN A 166 -1.05 14.87 13.11
C ASN A 166 -0.62 15.22 14.56
N TRP A 167 0.35 14.48 15.10
CA TRP A 167 0.91 14.77 16.42
C TRP A 167 1.68 16.09 16.43
N PHE A 168 2.52 16.34 15.42
CA PHE A 168 3.31 17.56 15.33
C PHE A 168 2.49 18.81 15.01
N LEU A 169 1.39 18.67 14.27
CA LEU A 169 0.50 19.78 13.90
C LEU A 169 -0.65 19.98 14.89
N ASP A 170 -0.80 19.11 15.89
CA ASP A 170 -1.95 19.04 16.81
C ASP A 170 -3.32 19.17 16.11
N THR A 171 -3.39 18.68 14.87
CA THR A 171 -4.54 18.85 13.98
C THR A 171 -4.78 17.57 13.19
N PHE A 172 -6.05 17.23 12.94
CA PHE A 172 -6.43 16.10 12.09
C PHE A 172 -7.14 16.60 10.83
N VAL A 173 -6.47 16.54 9.68
CA VAL A 173 -6.99 17.11 8.41
C VAL A 173 -7.71 16.06 7.54
N LEU A 174 -7.40 14.77 7.71
CA LEU A 174 -7.99 13.72 6.88
C LEU A 174 -9.52 13.58 7.06
N SER A 175 -10.21 13.25 5.97
CA SER A 175 -11.68 13.16 5.96
C SER A 175 -12.19 11.99 6.83
N ARG A 176 -13.45 12.09 7.31
CA ARG A 176 -14.10 10.96 8.02
C ARG A 176 -14.24 9.74 7.13
N ALA A 177 -14.61 9.99 5.87
CA ALA A 177 -14.77 8.97 4.86
C ALA A 177 -13.47 8.19 4.65
N PHE A 178 -12.32 8.88 4.55
CA PHE A 178 -11.01 8.24 4.44
C PHE A 178 -10.78 7.21 5.55
N LEU A 179 -10.97 7.61 6.81
CA LEU A 179 -10.70 6.75 7.96
C LEU A 179 -11.66 5.55 8.01
N LEU A 180 -12.94 5.76 7.71
CA LEU A 180 -13.93 4.68 7.66
C LEU A 180 -13.62 3.69 6.53
N LEU A 181 -13.26 4.19 5.34
CA LEU A 181 -12.89 3.34 4.21
C LEU A 181 -11.62 2.54 4.51
N GLN A 182 -10.63 3.13 5.17
CA GLN A 182 -9.44 2.37 5.61
C GLN A 182 -9.79 1.29 6.63
N LEU A 183 -10.67 1.58 7.60
CA LEU A 183 -11.13 0.57 8.55
C LEU A 183 -11.87 -0.57 7.85
N PHE A 184 -12.79 -0.27 6.93
CA PHE A 184 -13.49 -1.30 6.15
C PHE A 184 -12.56 -2.10 5.27
N SER A 185 -11.54 -1.46 4.68
CA SER A 185 -10.51 -2.16 3.93
C SER A 185 -9.81 -3.18 4.83
N VAL A 186 -9.15 -2.76 5.91
CA VAL A 186 -8.38 -3.67 6.76
C VAL A 186 -9.27 -4.74 7.42
N ALA A 187 -10.50 -4.40 7.81
CA ALA A 187 -11.49 -5.35 8.32
C ALA A 187 -11.85 -6.41 7.29
N SER A 188 -12.13 -6.03 6.04
CA SER A 188 -12.45 -6.98 4.96
C SER A 188 -11.26 -7.88 4.63
N GLY A 189 -10.03 -7.36 4.58
CA GLY A 189 -8.83 -8.16 4.38
C GLY A 189 -8.57 -9.15 5.52
N SER A 190 -8.77 -8.71 6.77
CA SER A 190 -8.64 -9.57 7.95
C SER A 190 -9.69 -10.69 7.97
N PHE A 191 -10.95 -10.34 7.65
CA PHE A 191 -12.04 -11.30 7.55
C PHE A 191 -11.79 -12.32 6.43
N ALA A 192 -11.31 -11.87 5.27
CA ALA A 192 -10.99 -12.76 4.16
C ALA A 192 -9.86 -13.74 4.49
N LEU A 193 -8.79 -13.29 5.18
CA LEU A 193 -7.74 -14.19 5.67
C LEU A 193 -8.25 -15.17 6.73
N LEU A 194 -9.08 -14.70 7.67
CA LEU A 194 -9.67 -15.56 8.70
C LEU A 194 -10.59 -16.62 8.07
N SER A 195 -11.43 -16.22 7.12
CA SER A 195 -12.32 -17.10 6.37
C SER A 195 -11.52 -18.16 5.61
N ALA A 196 -10.45 -17.77 4.93
CA ALA A 196 -9.57 -18.71 4.24
C ALA A 196 -8.91 -19.70 5.22
N HIS A 197 -8.44 -19.22 6.38
CA HIS A 197 -7.83 -20.07 7.40
C HIS A 197 -8.82 -21.08 7.98
N LEU A 198 -10.02 -20.64 8.38
CA LEU A 198 -11.08 -21.49 8.91
C LEU A 198 -11.64 -22.47 7.86
N GLY A 199 -11.66 -22.06 6.60
CA GLY A 199 -12.04 -22.91 5.46
C GLY A 199 -10.99 -23.95 5.06
N GLY A 200 -9.86 -24.03 5.76
CA GLY A 200 -8.77 -24.97 5.45
C GLY A 200 -8.07 -24.66 4.13
N THR A 201 -8.16 -23.43 3.65
CA THR A 201 -7.49 -23.00 2.42
C THR A 201 -5.98 -23.11 2.60
N LYS A 202 -5.32 -23.72 1.63
CA LYS A 202 -3.87 -23.84 1.63
C LYS A 202 -3.21 -22.62 1.00
N TRP A 203 -1.99 -22.32 1.42
CA TRP A 203 -1.26 -21.10 1.02
C TRP A 203 -1.10 -20.94 -0.50
N TYR A 204 -0.99 -22.02 -1.26
CA TYR A 204 -0.81 -21.98 -2.72
C TYR A 204 -2.10 -21.65 -3.49
N GLU A 205 -3.25 -21.63 -2.82
CA GLU A 205 -4.55 -21.26 -3.41
C GLU A 205 -4.88 -19.77 -3.19
N LEU A 206 -4.13 -19.13 -2.31
CA LEU A 206 -4.27 -17.73 -1.96
C LEU A 206 -3.60 -16.85 -3.04
N PRO A 207 -4.29 -15.81 -3.55
CA PRO A 207 -3.69 -14.91 -4.52
C PRO A 207 -2.34 -14.32 -4.04
N ILE A 208 -1.37 -14.16 -4.93
CA ILE A 208 -0.07 -13.55 -4.56
C ILE A 208 -0.22 -12.08 -4.17
N SER A 209 -1.25 -11.39 -4.67
CA SER A 209 -1.50 -9.98 -4.40
C SER A 209 -2.05 -9.69 -2.99
N LEU A 210 -2.16 -10.70 -2.11
CA LEU A 210 -2.75 -10.53 -0.80
C LEU A 210 -1.86 -9.75 0.16
N PRO A 211 -2.43 -8.86 0.98
CA PRO A 211 -1.68 -8.25 2.05
C PRO A 211 -1.30 -9.34 3.07
N SER A 212 -0.03 -9.37 3.47
CA SER A 212 0.42 -10.28 4.51
C SER A 212 -0.21 -9.93 5.86
N GLN A 213 -0.27 -10.91 6.77
CA GLN A 213 -0.79 -10.70 8.13
C GLN A 213 -0.05 -9.58 8.86
N ALA A 214 1.26 -9.47 8.65
CA ALA A 214 2.07 -8.39 9.20
C ALA A 214 1.62 -7.02 8.71
N VAL A 215 1.35 -6.87 7.40
CA VAL A 215 0.86 -5.60 6.81
C VAL A 215 -0.50 -5.22 7.41
N LEU A 216 -1.42 -6.17 7.56
CA LEU A 216 -2.72 -5.90 8.16
C LEU A 216 -2.59 -5.50 9.64
N ALA A 217 -1.76 -6.20 10.41
CA ALA A 217 -1.51 -5.90 11.81
C ALA A 217 -0.91 -4.50 12.00
N THR A 218 0.12 -4.12 11.23
CA THR A 218 0.70 -2.77 11.29
C THR A 218 -0.31 -1.71 10.88
N THR A 219 -1.15 -1.99 9.88
CA THR A 219 -2.19 -1.06 9.43
C THR A 219 -3.27 -0.88 10.50
N TRP A 220 -3.69 -1.95 11.19
CA TRP A 220 -4.59 -1.87 12.35
C TRP A 220 -4.02 -0.99 13.46
N CYS A 221 -2.76 -1.18 13.83
CA CYS A 221 -2.09 -0.36 14.84
C CYS A 221 -2.08 1.12 14.45
N ALA A 222 -1.68 1.44 13.22
CA ALA A 222 -1.66 2.81 12.73
C ALA A 222 -3.07 3.43 12.68
N LEU A 223 -4.09 2.67 12.27
CA LEU A 223 -5.48 3.13 12.24
C LEU A 223 -6.04 3.37 13.64
N ALA A 224 -5.72 2.53 14.63
CA ALA A 224 -6.13 2.75 16.00
C ALA A 224 -5.62 4.10 16.52
N VAL A 225 -4.34 4.43 16.26
CA VAL A 225 -3.76 5.73 16.59
C VAL A 225 -4.50 6.87 15.88
N LEU A 226 -4.75 6.75 14.58
CA LEU A 226 -5.47 7.78 13.81
C LEU A 226 -6.92 8.00 14.31
N VAL A 227 -7.61 6.93 14.73
CA VAL A 227 -8.96 7.02 15.33
C VAL A 227 -8.92 7.79 16.65
N VAL A 228 -7.94 7.51 17.51
CA VAL A 228 -7.76 8.23 18.79
C VAL A 228 -7.42 9.69 18.54
N GLN A 229 -6.48 9.97 17.63
CA GLN A 229 -6.10 11.34 17.24
C GLN A 229 -7.27 12.13 16.69
N ARG A 230 -8.11 11.51 15.85
CA ARG A 230 -9.32 12.15 15.33
C ARG A 230 -10.24 12.61 16.46
N LYS A 231 -10.48 11.77 17.47
CA LYS A 231 -11.31 12.13 18.63
C LYS A 231 -10.69 13.29 19.41
N LYS A 232 -9.38 13.21 19.71
CA LYS A 232 -8.66 14.24 20.50
C LYS A 232 -8.62 15.59 19.79
N TYR A 233 -8.23 15.63 18.51
CA TYR A 233 -8.02 16.87 17.78
C TYR A 233 -9.30 17.48 17.21
N SER A 234 -10.36 16.68 16.99
CA SER A 234 -11.67 17.23 16.61
C SER A 234 -12.32 18.04 17.73
N SER A 235 -11.99 17.78 19.00
CA SER A 235 -12.48 18.55 20.15
C SER A 235 -11.80 19.92 20.28
N ASN A 236 -10.53 20.05 19.85
CA ASN A 236 -9.77 21.30 20.00
C ASN A 236 -10.19 22.39 19.00
N VAL A 237 -10.64 22.02 17.80
CA VAL A 237 -11.12 22.97 16.78
C VAL A 237 -12.38 23.73 17.23
N ILE A 238 -13.22 23.09 18.05
CA ILE A 238 -14.43 23.72 18.60
C ILE A 238 -14.06 24.80 19.64
N ILE A 239 -12.97 24.61 20.37
CA ILE A 239 -12.53 25.55 21.42
C ILE A 239 -11.81 26.77 20.81
N SER A 240 -11.06 26.58 19.72
CA SER A 240 -10.33 27.67 19.05
C SER A 240 -11.20 28.59 18.19
N LEU A 241 -12.41 28.18 17.82
CA LEU A 241 -13.38 29.03 17.12
C LEU A 241 -14.24 29.88 18.07
N ASN A 242 -14.14 29.63 19.38
CA ASN A 242 -14.83 30.37 20.44
C ASN A 242 -13.88 31.31 21.22
N ARG A 243 -12.67 31.56 20.70
CA ARG A 243 -11.72 32.58 21.16
C ARG A 243 -11.40 33.50 20.01
#